data_AF-A0A916ZA42-F1
#
_entry.id   AF-A0A916ZA42-F1
#
_cell.length_a   1.000
_cell.length_b   1.000
_cell.length_c   1.000
_cell.angle_alpha   90.00
_cell.angle_beta   90.00
_cell.angle_gamma   90.00
#
_symmetry.space_group_name_H-M   'P 1'
#
loop_
_entity.id
_entity.type
_entity.pdbx_description
1 polymer ?
#
loop_
_entity_poly.entity_id
_entity_poly.type
_entity_poly.pdbx_seq_one_letter_code
_entity_poly.pdbx_strand_id
1 'polypeptide(L)' 'MAHYSYHVGQIVYIGKQVKNNKWESLSIPKGKSEEYLKQMLDNHRE' A
#
# COMPACT_ATOMS: atom_id res chain seq x y z
N MET A 1 -13.82 13.39 -11.94
CA MET A 1 -12.62 12.62 -11.56
C MET A 1 -12.88 11.43 -10.61
N ALA A 2 -14.13 11.06 -10.29
CA ALA A 2 -14.43 9.87 -9.47
C ALA A 2 -14.34 8.53 -10.23
N HIS A 3 -14.45 8.59 -11.56
CA HIS A 3 -14.50 7.42 -12.44
C HIS A 3 -13.21 6.57 -12.38
N TYR A 4 -12.04 7.21 -12.46
CA TYR A 4 -10.76 6.49 -12.42
C TYR A 4 -10.53 5.82 -11.07
N SER A 5 -10.71 6.54 -9.97
CA SER A 5 -10.53 5.97 -8.63
C SER A 5 -11.48 4.81 -8.35
N TYR A 6 -12.70 4.85 -8.90
CA TYR A 6 -13.66 3.75 -8.77
C TYR A 6 -13.18 2.49 -9.49
N HIS A 7 -12.75 2.59 -10.75
CA HIS A 7 -12.23 1.43 -11.48
C HIS A 7 -10.92 0.90 -10.89
N VAL A 8 -10.03 1.79 -10.44
CA VAL A 8 -8.82 1.37 -9.72
C VAL A 8 -9.20 0.62 -8.44
N GLY A 9 -10.21 1.10 -7.70
CA GLY A 9 -10.72 0.41 -6.52
C GLY A 9 -11.28 -0.98 -6.82
N GLN A 10 -12.05 -1.13 -7.89
CA GLN A 10 -12.59 -2.43 -8.33
C GLN A 10 -11.47 -3.41 -8.69
N ILE A 11 -10.46 -2.96 -9.44
CA ILE A 11 -9.30 -3.79 -9.83
C ILE A 11 -8.52 -4.24 -8.59
N VAL A 12 -8.21 -3.31 -7.69
CA VAL A 12 -7.48 -3.62 -6.44
C VAL A 12 -8.28 -4.60 -5.57
N TYR A 13 -9.59 -4.41 -5.46
CA TYR A 13 -10.46 -5.30 -4.69
C TYR A 13 -10.42 -6.74 -5.22
N ILE A 14 -10.57 -6.93 -6.54
CA ILE A 14 -10.47 -8.24 -7.19
C ILE A 14 -9.07 -8.84 -6.98
N GLY A 15 -8.01 -8.05 -7.21
CA GLY A 15 -6.63 -8.49 -7.02
C GLY A 15 -6.36 -8.98 -5.61
N LYS A 16 -6.91 -8.29 -4.60
CA LYS A 16 -6.81 -8.70 -3.19
C LYS A 16 -7.48 -10.04 -2.93
N GLN A 17 -8.67 -10.28 -3.50
CA GLN A 17 -9.35 -11.58 -3.36
C GLN A 17 -8.55 -12.71 -4.03
N VAL A 18 -8.02 -12.47 -5.24
CA VAL A 18 -7.24 -13.45 -5.99
C VAL A 18 -5.93 -13.83 -5.28
N LYS A 19 -5.25 -12.86 -4.67
CA LYS A 19 -3.97 -13.10 -3.97
C LYS A 19 -4.16 -13.60 -2.53
N ASN A 20 -5.31 -13.35 -1.91
CA ASN A 20 -5.63 -13.75 -0.53
C ASN A 20 -4.46 -13.47 0.44
N ASN A 21 -3.92 -14.49 1.11
CA ASN A 21 -2.80 -14.36 2.05
C ASN A 21 -1.47 -13.93 1.41
N LYS A 22 -1.36 -13.97 0.08
CA LYS A 22 -0.19 -13.49 -0.68
C LYS A 22 -0.35 -12.04 -1.13
N TRP A 23 -1.44 -11.35 -0.74
CA TRP A 23 -1.61 -9.95 -1.08
C TRP A 23 -0.66 -9.09 -0.23
N GLU A 24 0.16 -8.28 -0.90
CA GLU A 24 1.03 -7.30 -0.26
C GLU A 24 0.39 -5.92 -0.30
N SER A 25 0.55 -5.14 0.78
CA SER A 25 0.02 -3.78 0.85
C SER A 25 0.73 -2.89 -0.18
N LEU A 26 -0.03 -2.21 -1.03
CA LEU A 26 0.48 -1.26 -2.03
C LEU A 26 0.86 0.11 -1.43
N SER A 27 0.73 0.23 -0.11
CA SER A 27 1.08 1.40 0.67
C SER A 27 1.62 0.98 2.04
N ILE A 28 2.07 1.94 2.83
CA ILE A 28 2.52 1.69 4.21
C ILE A 28 1.35 1.07 5.01
N PRO A 29 1.54 -0.11 5.62
CA PRO A 29 0.50 -0.74 6.42
C PRO A 29 0.00 0.17 7.55
N LYS A 30 -1.28 0.06 7.89
CA LYS A 30 -1.88 0.86 8.96
C LYS A 30 -1.12 0.66 10.27
N GLY A 31 -0.69 1.76 10.89
CA GLY A 31 0.08 1.75 12.14
C GLY A 31 1.60 1.59 11.95
N LYS A 32 2.10 1.52 10.72
CA LYS A 32 3.54 1.38 10.41
C LYS A 32 4.19 2.65 9.87
N SER A 33 3.48 3.79 9.87
CA SER A 33 3.97 5.05 9.31
C SER A 33 5.23 5.57 9.99
N GLU A 34 5.28 5.57 11.33
CA GLU A 34 6.45 6.06 12.09
C GLU A 34 7.68 5.18 11.88
N GLU A 35 7.49 3.86 11.88
CA GLU A 35 8.56 2.88 11.61
C GLU A 35 9.13 3.06 10.21
N TYR A 36 8.26 3.20 9.19
CA TYR A 36 8.68 3.46 7.81
C TYR A 36 9.45 4.78 7.69
N LEU A 37 8.96 5.86 8.33
CA LEU A 37 9.62 7.16 8.33
C LEU A 37 11.01 7.08 8.96
N LYS A 38 11.15 6.38 10.08
CA LYS A 38 12.46 6.18 10.74
C LYS A 38 13.44 5.45 9.81
N GLN A 39 13.02 4.33 9.22
CA GLN A 39 13.85 3.58 8.26
C GLN A 39 14.29 4.46 7.08
N MET A 40 13.39 5.27 6.55
CA MET A 40 13.70 6.18 5.43
C MET A 40 14.72 7.24 5.84
N LEU A 41 14.58 7.86 7.01
CA LEU A 41 15.54 8.85 7.52
C LEU A 41 16.92 8.25 7.78
N ASP A 42 16.99 7.03 8.32
CA ASP A 42 18.25 6.33 8.55
C ASP A 42 18.96 6.02 7.22
N ASN A 43 18.23 5.56 6.20
CA ASN A 43 18.78 5.31 4.85
C ASN A 43 19.30 6.57 4.13
N HIS A 44 18.81 7.76 4.50
CA HIS A 44 19.25 9.04 3.92
C HIS A 44 20.39 9.70 4.71
N ARG A 45 20.81 9.10 5.83
CA ARG A 45 21.94 9.58 6.65
C ARG A 45 23.27 8.91 6.28
N GLU A 46 23.24 7.85 5.49
CA GLU A 46 24.42 7.25 4.81
C GLU A 46 24.70 7.95 3.48
#